data_AF-A0A813IY53-F1
#
_entry.id   AF-A0A813IY53-F1
#
_cell.length_a   1.000
_cell.length_b   1.000
_cell.length_c   1.000
_cell.angle_alpha   90.00
_cell.angle_beta   90.00
_cell.angle_gamma   90.00
#
_symmetry.space_group_name_H-M   'P 1'
#
loop_
_entity.id
_entity.type
_entity.pdbx_description
1 polymer ?
#
loop_
_entity_poly.entity_id
_entity_poly.type
_entity_poly.pdbx_seq_one_letter_code
_entity_poly.pdbx_strand_id
1 'polypeptide(L)'
;PVFHALNTISSVLSIAGSLLVIVTFLLFPQLRRYFARLVLYLAISDLWLCTSFLIGESPAPHYTKCSVQSLLGIFFGLASILWTVAIADSVRRVVLACDLSVESRHEGRLHMIAWGLPFLAIAAVLASRTIGPAGMMC
;
A
#
# COMPACT_ATOMS: atom_id res chain seq x y z
N PRO A 1 -5.27 6.08 25.04
CA PRO A 1 -6.37 6.91 24.47
C PRO A 1 -5.90 7.88 23.39
N VAL A 2 -4.90 8.74 23.63
CA VAL A 2 -4.45 9.75 22.65
C VAL A 2 -3.86 9.13 21.39
N PHE A 3 -2.97 8.13 21.52
CA PHE A 3 -2.37 7.44 20.37
C PHE A 3 -3.39 6.74 19.47
N HIS A 4 -4.43 6.11 20.05
CA HIS A 4 -5.52 5.52 19.27
C HIS A 4 -6.28 6.59 18.48
N ALA A 5 -6.67 7.70 19.13
CA ALA A 5 -7.37 8.78 18.46
C ALA A 5 -6.54 9.36 17.29
N LEU A 6 -5.22 9.54 17.49
CA LEU A 6 -4.32 10.00 16.43
C LEU A 6 -4.23 8.99 15.27
N ASN A 7 -4.14 7.70 15.57
CA ASN A 7 -4.11 6.64 14.57
C ASN A 7 -5.41 6.59 13.75
N THR A 8 -6.56 6.66 14.42
CA THR A 8 -7.88 6.67 13.76
C THR A 8 -8.02 7.91 12.86
N ILE A 9 -7.68 9.11 13.36
CA ILE A 9 -7.78 10.36 12.59
C ILE A 9 -6.85 10.31 11.38
N SER A 10 -5.60 9.90 11.57
CA SER A 10 -4.63 9.76 10.48
C SER A 10 -5.11 8.75 9.45
N SER A 11 -5.64 7.61 9.89
CA SER A 11 -6.14 6.56 8.99
C SER A 11 -7.35 7.02 8.19
N VAL A 12 -8.31 7.71 8.81
CA VAL A 12 -9.49 8.27 8.12
C VAL A 12 -9.08 9.32 7.10
N LEU A 13 -8.14 10.20 7.46
CA LEU A 13 -7.64 11.22 6.54
C LEU A 13 -6.91 10.59 5.35
N SER A 14 -6.06 9.59 5.58
CA SER A 14 -5.37 8.85 4.52
C SER A 14 -6.34 8.10 3.62
N ILE A 15 -7.38 7.46 4.17
CA ILE A 15 -8.42 6.79 3.38
C ILE A 15 -9.17 7.81 2.52
N ALA A 16 -9.57 8.94 3.08
CA ALA A 16 -10.23 10.00 2.34
C ALA A 16 -9.33 10.55 1.20
N GLY A 17 -8.04 10.75 1.48
CA GLY A 17 -7.06 11.16 0.48
C GLY A 17 -6.89 10.14 -0.64
N SER A 18 -6.72 8.86 -0.31
CA SER A 18 -6.59 7.78 -1.29
C SER A 18 -7.86 7.61 -2.13
N LEU A 19 -9.05 7.71 -1.52
CA LEU A 19 -10.31 7.70 -2.25
C LEU A 19 -10.42 8.89 -3.20
N LEU A 20 -10.03 10.09 -2.77
CA LEU A 20 -10.00 11.27 -3.62
C LEU A 20 -9.11 11.03 -4.84
N VAL A 21 -7.90 10.48 -4.65
CA VAL A 21 -6.97 10.14 -5.75
C VAL A 21 -7.60 9.14 -6.74
N ILE A 22 -8.23 8.08 -6.23
CA ILE A 22 -8.91 7.06 -7.05
C ILE A 22 -10.05 7.70 -7.84
N VAL A 23 -10.90 8.50 -7.18
CA VAL A 23 -12.04 9.18 -7.79
C VAL A 23 -11.57 10.17 -8.86
N THR A 24 -10.57 11.00 -8.58
CA THR A 24 -9.97 11.92 -9.57
C THR A 24 -9.42 11.16 -10.78
N PHE A 25 -8.75 10.02 -10.57
CA PHE A 25 -8.25 9.19 -11.67
C PHE A 25 -9.38 8.62 -12.56
N LEU A 26 -10.52 8.27 -11.96
CA LEU A 26 -11.69 7.79 -12.68
C LEU A 26 -12.39 8.91 -13.45
N LEU A 27 -12.57 10.09 -12.84
CA LEU A 27 -13.24 11.25 -13.44
C LEU A 27 -12.45 11.90 -14.59
N PHE A 28 -11.11 11.91 -14.50
CA PHE A 28 -10.26 12.58 -15.50
C PHE A 28 -9.46 11.58 -16.33
N PRO A 29 -10.07 11.01 -17.40
CA PRO A 29 -9.40 10.06 -18.28
C PRO A 29 -8.17 10.63 -18.98
N GLN A 30 -8.12 11.95 -19.17
CA GLN A 30 -6.98 12.66 -19.76
C GLN A 30 -5.69 12.58 -18.90
N LEU A 31 -5.82 12.36 -17.59
CA LEU A 31 -4.70 12.24 -16.66
C LEU A 31 -4.15 10.80 -16.54
N ARG A 32 -4.77 9.80 -17.18
CA ARG A 32 -4.42 8.36 -17.06
C ARG A 32 -3.14 7.96 -17.81
N ARG A 33 -2.09 8.79 -17.71
CA ARG A 33 -0.74 8.45 -18.17
C ARG A 33 -0.10 7.44 -17.23
N TYR A 34 1.02 6.83 -17.64
CA TYR A 34 1.86 5.94 -16.85
C TYR A 34 1.94 6.28 -15.35
N PHE A 35 2.35 7.52 -15.07
CA PHE A 35 2.59 8.01 -13.72
C PHE A 35 1.33 7.96 -12.85
N ALA A 36 0.18 8.34 -13.41
CA ALA A 36 -1.08 8.32 -12.68
C ALA A 36 -1.56 6.89 -12.38
N ARG A 37 -1.21 5.92 -13.23
CA ARG A 37 -1.49 4.49 -12.97
C ARG A 37 -0.67 3.97 -11.79
N LEU A 38 0.61 4.33 -11.71
CA LEU A 38 1.46 4.00 -10.55
C LEU A 38 0.92 4.60 -9.25
N VAL A 39 0.52 5.87 -9.29
CA VAL A 39 -0.10 6.56 -8.14
C VAL A 39 -1.42 5.89 -7.74
N LEU A 40 -2.21 5.38 -8.70
CA LEU A 40 -3.42 4.62 -8.39
C LEU A 40 -3.10 3.33 -7.62
N TYR A 41 -2.07 2.58 -8.02
CA TYR A 41 -1.68 1.35 -7.30
C TYR A 41 -1.14 1.64 -5.89
N LEU A 42 -0.41 2.75 -5.73
CA LEU A 42 -0.01 3.25 -4.41
C LEU A 42 -1.24 3.57 -3.56
N ALA A 43 -2.18 4.37 -4.08
CA ALA A 43 -3.38 4.78 -3.35
C ALA A 43 -4.26 3.59 -2.93
N ILE A 44 -4.36 2.55 -3.78
CA ILE A 44 -5.04 1.30 -3.43
C ILE A 44 -4.31 0.62 -2.26
N SER A 45 -2.98 0.55 -2.30
CA SER A 45 -2.18 -0.06 -1.24
C SER A 45 -2.35 0.68 0.09
N ASP A 46 -2.27 2.01 0.07
CA ASP A 46 -2.45 2.85 1.26
C ASP A 46 -3.87 2.78 1.83
N LEU A 47 -4.89 2.71 0.96
CA LEU A 47 -6.28 2.56 1.39
C LEU A 47 -6.48 1.25 2.16
N TRP A 48 -5.99 0.14 1.63
CA TRP A 48 -6.08 -1.16 2.31
C TRP A 48 -5.21 -1.23 3.57
N LEU A 49 -4.04 -0.60 3.57
CA LEU A 49 -3.17 -0.51 4.74
C LEU A 49 -3.87 0.24 5.89
N CYS A 50 -4.41 1.44 5.62
CA CYS A 50 -5.12 2.24 6.62
C CYS A 50 -6.42 1.58 7.08
N THR A 51 -7.11 0.87 6.18
CA THR A 51 -8.29 0.06 6.54
C THR A 51 -7.91 -1.07 7.50
N SER A 52 -6.74 -1.69 7.30
CA SER A 52 -6.24 -2.75 8.19
C SER A 52 -5.95 -2.23 9.60
N PHE A 53 -5.43 -1.00 9.72
CA PHE A 53 -5.21 -0.37 11.03
C PHE A 53 -6.52 -0.08 11.78
N LEU A 54 -7.59 0.29 11.08
CA LEU A 54 -8.91 0.50 11.69
C LEU A 54 -9.56 -0.81 12.18
N ILE A 55 -9.34 -1.93 11.48
CA ILE A 55 -9.88 -3.25 11.87
C ILE A 55 -9.26 -3.74 13.20
N GLY A 56 -8.02 -3.32 13.48
CA GLY A 56 -7.27 -3.69 14.67
C GLY A 56 -7.73 -3.09 15.99
N GLU A 57 -8.58 -2.07 15.97
CA GLU A 57 -8.98 -1.32 17.18
C GLU A 57 -10.08 -2.02 18.00
N SER A 58 -10.38 -3.29 17.73
CA SER A 58 -11.40 -4.06 18.45
C SER A 58 -10.90 -4.45 19.85
N PRO A 59 -11.63 -4.11 20.94
CA PRO A 59 -11.21 -4.39 22.32
C PRO A 59 -11.24 -5.88 22.72
N ALA A 60 -11.70 -6.77 21.85
CA ALA A 60 -11.72 -8.21 22.08
C ALA A 60 -10.54 -8.89 21.35
N PRO A 61 -9.72 -9.70 22.04
CA PRO A 61 -8.58 -10.41 21.45
C PRO A 61 -9.07 -11.57 20.59
N HIS A 62 -9.62 -11.27 19.42
CA HIS A 62 -9.89 -12.29 18.40
C HIS A 62 -8.60 -12.53 17.63
N TYR A 63 -7.94 -13.66 17.93
CA TYR A 63 -6.73 -14.14 17.25
C TYR A 63 -6.81 -14.06 15.71
N THR A 64 -8.00 -14.27 15.15
CA THR A 64 -8.26 -14.17 13.71
C THR A 64 -8.19 -12.75 13.16
N LYS A 65 -8.76 -11.75 13.84
CA LYS A 65 -8.70 -10.33 13.43
C LYS A 65 -7.26 -9.80 13.50
N CYS A 66 -6.57 -10.19 14.58
CA CYS A 66 -5.17 -9.89 14.84
C CYS A 66 -4.24 -10.42 13.73
N SER A 67 -4.41 -11.69 13.36
CA SER A 67 -3.63 -12.31 12.29
C SER A 67 -3.91 -11.67 10.93
N VAL A 68 -5.17 -11.41 10.60
CA VAL A 68 -5.56 -10.78 9.33
C VAL A 68 -4.99 -9.37 9.23
N GLN A 69 -5.11 -8.56 10.29
CA GLN A 69 -4.52 -7.22 10.34
C GLN A 69 -3.01 -7.25 10.09
N SER A 70 -2.29 -8.13 10.78
CA SER A 70 -0.82 -8.24 10.67
C SER A 70 -0.40 -8.61 9.25
N LEU A 71 -1.07 -9.60 8.64
CA LEU A 71 -0.78 -10.02 7.26
C LEU A 71 -1.08 -8.92 6.24
N LEU A 72 -2.24 -8.25 6.35
CA LEU A 72 -2.60 -7.15 5.45
C LEU A 72 -1.65 -5.96 5.65
N GLY A 73 -1.29 -5.63 6.88
CA GLY A 73 -0.36 -4.56 7.20
C GLY A 73 1.02 -4.77 6.59
N ILE A 74 1.57 -5.97 6.71
CA ILE A 74 2.87 -6.33 6.11
C ILE A 74 2.79 -6.26 4.58
N PHE A 75 1.74 -6.82 3.98
CA PHE A 75 1.59 -6.86 2.54
C PHE A 75 1.40 -5.49 1.92
N PHE A 76 0.39 -4.75 2.37
CA PHE A 76 0.08 -3.45 1.81
C PHE A 76 1.10 -2.38 2.22
N GLY A 77 1.74 -2.51 3.38
CA GLY A 77 2.87 -1.68 3.78
C GLY A 77 4.07 -1.84 2.86
N LEU A 78 4.49 -3.08 2.59
CA LEU A 78 5.58 -3.35 1.65
C LEU A 78 5.21 -2.96 0.22
N ALA A 79 3.97 -3.23 -0.22
CA ALA A 79 3.49 -2.83 -1.53
C ALA A 79 3.53 -1.31 -1.69
N SER A 80 3.09 -0.54 -0.69
CA SER A 80 3.13 0.92 -0.69
C SER A 80 4.56 1.46 -0.85
N ILE A 81 5.52 0.92 -0.10
CA ILE A 81 6.93 1.29 -0.22
C ILE A 81 7.45 1.01 -1.64
N LEU A 82 7.15 -0.17 -2.19
CA LEU A 82 7.61 -0.56 -3.53
C LEU A 82 6.97 0.29 -4.63
N TRP A 83 5.69 0.62 -4.52
CA TRP A 83 5.02 1.55 -5.43
C TRP A 83 5.59 2.96 -5.34
N THR A 84 5.95 3.42 -4.13
CA THR A 84 6.64 4.70 -3.94
C THR A 84 8.01 4.71 -4.62
N VAL A 85 8.79 3.64 -4.49
CA VAL A 85 10.08 3.48 -5.19
C VAL A 85 9.88 3.42 -6.71
N ALA A 86 8.83 2.74 -7.19
CA ALA A 86 8.50 2.68 -8.61
C ALA A 86 8.16 4.07 -9.18
N ILE A 87 7.43 4.88 -8.43
CA ILE A 87 7.14 6.29 -8.76
C ILE A 87 8.44 7.09 -8.79
N ALA A 88 9.31 6.96 -7.79
CA ALA A 88 10.60 7.65 -7.74
C ALA A 88 11.53 7.28 -8.91
N ASP A 89 11.63 6.00 -9.29
CA ASP A 89 12.37 5.54 -10.47
C ASP A 89 11.78 6.13 -11.75
N SER A 90 10.45 6.18 -11.86
CA SER A 90 9.76 6.75 -13.01
C SER A 90 10.05 8.25 -13.15
N VAL A 91 9.99 9.02 -12.06
CA VAL A 91 10.36 10.44 -12.05
C VAL A 91 11.83 10.61 -12.44
N ARG A 92 12.73 9.81 -11.87
CA ARG A 92 14.16 9.86 -12.18
C ARG A 92 14.42 9.64 -13.66
N ARG A 93 13.74 8.68 -14.31
CA ARG A 93 13.89 8.42 -15.74
C ARG A 93 13.37 9.56 -16.59
N VAL A 94 12.20 10.10 -16.26
CA VAL A 94 11.63 11.25 -17.00
C VAL A 94 12.55 12.47 -16.89
N VAL A 95 13.07 12.76 -15.70
CA VAL A 95 13.91 13.94 -15.45
C VAL A 95 15.32 13.79 -16.04
N LEU A 96 15.95 12.62 -15.92
CA LEU A 96 17.34 12.43 -16.34
C LEU A 96 17.51 11.88 -17.75
N ALA A 97 16.60 11.02 -18.20
CA ALA A 97 16.73 10.33 -19.49
C ALA A 97 15.79 10.89 -20.56
N CYS A 98 14.87 11.81 -20.22
CA CYS A 98 13.81 12.30 -21.11
C CYS A 98 13.04 11.18 -21.84
N ASP A 99 13.02 9.98 -21.25
CA ASP A 99 12.47 8.79 -21.89
C ASP A 99 11.02 8.58 -21.42
N LEU A 100 10.10 8.85 -22.34
CA LEU A 100 8.65 8.70 -22.14
C LEU A 100 8.10 7.41 -22.78
N SER A 101 8.95 6.58 -23.40
CA SER A 101 8.53 5.56 -24.36
C SER A 101 8.52 4.11 -23.84
N VAL A 102 9.11 3.84 -22.67
CA VAL A 102 9.30 2.46 -22.16
C VAL A 102 8.21 2.07 -21.16
N GLU A 103 6.95 2.20 -21.56
CA GLU A 103 5.82 2.11 -20.62
C GLU A 103 5.43 0.65 -20.31
N SER A 104 5.19 -0.20 -21.32
CA SER A 104 4.53 -1.50 -21.10
C SER A 104 5.40 -2.59 -20.46
N ARG A 105 6.65 -2.76 -20.90
CA ARG A 105 7.54 -3.81 -20.39
C ARG A 105 8.09 -3.50 -18.99
N HIS A 106 8.28 -2.21 -18.69
CA HIS A 106 8.73 -1.76 -17.37
C HIS A 106 7.61 -1.86 -16.35
N GLU A 107 6.37 -1.50 -16.73
CA GLU A 107 5.17 -1.66 -15.89
C GLU A 107 4.98 -3.11 -15.43
N GLY A 108 5.06 -4.08 -16.34
CA GLY A 108 4.94 -5.49 -15.98
C GLY A 108 5.99 -5.96 -14.96
N ARG A 109 7.25 -5.50 -15.10
CA ARG A 109 8.31 -5.81 -14.14
C ARG A 109 8.06 -5.15 -12.78
N LEU A 110 7.58 -3.91 -12.77
CA LEU A 110 7.22 -3.22 -11.53
C LEU A 110 6.07 -3.92 -10.82
N HIS A 111 5.05 -4.37 -11.54
CA HIS A 111 3.97 -5.19 -10.95
C HIS A 111 4.50 -6.48 -10.34
N MET A 112 5.39 -7.20 -11.03
CA MET A 112 5.99 -8.42 -10.49
C MET A 112 6.77 -8.16 -9.20
N ILE A 113 7.51 -7.05 -9.12
CA ILE A 113 8.28 -6.70 -7.92
C ILE A 113 7.37 -6.19 -6.81
N ALA A 114 6.50 -5.23 -7.11
CA ALA A 114 5.65 -4.54 -6.14
C ALA A 114 4.59 -5.46 -5.52
N TRP A 115 4.14 -6.50 -6.22
CA TRP A 115 3.21 -7.50 -5.67
C TRP A 115 3.90 -8.79 -5.25
N GLY A 116 4.94 -9.22 -5.98
CA GLY A 116 5.65 -10.46 -5.69
C GLY A 116 6.46 -10.40 -4.40
N LEU A 117 7.14 -9.28 -4.14
CA LEU A 117 7.97 -9.16 -2.93
C LEU A 117 7.13 -9.12 -1.64
N PRO A 118 5.98 -8.40 -1.57
CA PRO A 118 5.07 -8.50 -0.43
C PRO A 118 4.45 -9.89 -0.26
N PHE A 119 4.17 -10.61 -1.36
CA PHE A 119 3.67 -11.98 -1.29
C PHE A 119 4.72 -12.94 -0.71
N LEU A 120 5.98 -12.80 -1.11
CA LEU A 120 7.10 -13.53 -0.53
C LEU A 120 7.30 -13.19 0.95
N ALA A 121 7.11 -11.93 1.35
CA ALA A 121 7.17 -11.52 2.75
C ALA A 121 6.06 -12.18 3.59
N ILE A 122 4.81 -12.18 3.12
CA ILE A 122 3.72 -12.96 3.76
C ILE A 122 4.10 -14.43 3.86
N ALA A 123 4.59 -15.04 2.77
CA ALA A 123 4.93 -16.46 2.75
C ALA A 123 6.03 -16.79 3.77
N ALA A 124 7.04 -15.92 3.91
CA ALA A 124 8.08 -16.07 4.93
C ALA A 124 7.53 -15.95 6.36
N VAL A 125 6.61 -15.02 6.60
CA VAL A 125 5.94 -14.86 7.91
C VAL A 125 5.09 -16.07 8.26
N LEU A 126 4.32 -16.60 7.30
CA LEU A 126 3.54 -17.83 7.46
C LEU A 126 4.44 -19.05 7.71
N ALA A 127 5.56 -19.16 6.99
CA ALA A 127 6.53 -20.23 7.18
C ALA A 127 7.21 -20.16 8.56
N SER A 128 7.49 -18.95 9.04
CA SER A 128 8.13 -18.72 10.34
C SER A 128 7.18 -18.96 11.53
N ARG A 129 5.86 -19.05 11.28
CA ARG A 129 4.80 -19.13 12.31
C ARG A 129 4.88 -18.04 13.38
N THR A 130 5.54 -16.92 13.09
CA THR A 130 5.76 -15.80 14.03
C THR A 130 4.56 -14.85 14.10
N ILE A 131 3.35 -15.33 13.82
CA ILE A 131 2.14 -14.52 13.92
C ILE A 131 1.76 -14.43 15.39
N GLY A 132 2.26 -13.39 16.05
CA GLY A 132 2.03 -13.08 17.45
C GLY A 132 1.96 -11.57 17.65
N PRO A 133 1.34 -11.11 18.75
CA PRO A 133 1.13 -9.68 19.00
C PRO A 133 2.49 -8.97 19.16
N ALA A 134 2.80 -8.03 18.27
CA ALA A 134 4.01 -7.23 18.32
C ALA A 134 3.69 -5.77 18.74
N GLY A 135 3.66 -5.52 20.05
CA GLY A 135 3.51 -4.17 20.60
C GLY A 135 2.04 -3.71 20.74
N MET A 136 1.73 -2.49 20.27
CA MET A 136 0.37 -1.88 20.35
C MET A 136 -0.53 -2.25 19.16
N MET A 137 0.01 -2.99 18.20
CA MET A 137 -0.73 -3.63 17.13
C MET A 137 -0.50 -5.13 17.24
N CYS A 138 -1.43 -5.89 16.69
CA CYS A 138 -1.10 -7.22 16.21
C CYS A 138 -0.09 -7.11 15.06
#